data_AF-A0A9D1IPZ5-F1
#
_entry.id   AF-A0A9D1IPZ5-F1
#
_cell.length_a   1.000
_cell.length_b   1.000
_cell.length_c   1.000
_cell.angle_alpha   90.00
_cell.angle_beta   90.00
_cell.angle_gamma   90.00
#
_symmetry.space_group_name_H-M   'P 1'
#
loop_
_entity.id
_entity.type
_entity.pdbx_description
1 polymer ?
#
loop_
_entity_poly.entity_id
_entity_poly.type
_entity_poly.pdbx_seq_one_letter_code
_entity_poly.pdbx_strand_id
1 'polypeptide(L)'
;MYCSHCGAQIPDDSAFCPKCGQKPGRAGEPVAQTAAASTAPPPYPQQTQPVYVRSTKSRLEFTEEYYRDHQYYNWQKTKRTTSIGATILLVLPWLAILIFQEDLDMTQSEFTNLVIVCYVVAVIFYIICGAVLMKMKRIEAEAENAYQSYERNLERGQTSGRSSSIFSDSSRGNPNLSSAAANSTYGWKCPSCGRVNANYVGTCACGKRKS
;
A
#
# COMPACT_ATOMS: atom_id res chain seq x y z
N MET A 1 32.18 0.82 46.53
CA MET A 1 33.38 0.48 45.69
C MET A 1 33.50 1.38 44.44
N TYR A 2 34.58 1.34 43.63
CA TYR A 2 34.69 2.08 42.34
C TYR A 2 34.74 1.14 41.14
N CYS A 3 34.14 1.53 40.01
CA CYS A 3 34.14 0.76 38.77
C CYS A 3 35.54 0.76 38.11
N SER A 4 36.11 -0.42 37.87
CA SER A 4 37.40 -0.57 37.17
C SER A 4 37.38 -0.11 35.71
N HIS A 5 36.19 0.05 35.11
CA HIS A 5 36.04 0.40 33.69
C HIS A 5 35.67 1.86 33.44
N CYS A 6 35.04 2.55 34.39
CA CYS A 6 34.67 3.96 34.20
C CYS A 6 35.01 4.88 35.37
N GLY A 7 35.56 4.34 36.46
CA GLY A 7 35.96 5.11 37.65
C GLY A 7 34.79 5.63 38.50
N ALA A 8 33.54 5.34 38.14
CA ALA A 8 32.38 5.79 38.91
C ALA A 8 32.26 5.04 40.25
N GLN A 9 31.81 5.75 41.29
CA GLN A 9 31.50 5.14 42.58
C GLN A 9 30.26 4.25 42.45
N ILE A 10 30.38 2.98 42.85
CA ILE A 10 29.33 1.97 42.86
C ILE A 10 28.90 1.76 44.32
N PRO A 11 27.60 1.89 44.65
CA PRO A 11 27.08 1.57 45.98
C PRO A 11 27.16 0.06 46.24
N ASP A 12 27.33 -0.33 47.50
CA ASP A 12 27.73 -1.71 47.86
C ASP A 12 26.64 -2.77 47.61
N ASP A 13 25.40 -2.34 47.37
CA ASP A 13 24.24 -3.16 47.00
C ASP A 13 24.05 -3.35 45.48
N SER A 14 24.90 -2.73 44.65
CA SER A 14 24.72 -2.72 43.20
C SER A 14 25.52 -3.82 42.51
N ALA A 15 24.80 -4.77 41.88
CA ALA A 15 25.40 -5.85 41.10
C ALA A 15 26.06 -5.39 39.78
N PHE A 16 25.81 -4.14 39.37
CA PHE A 16 26.28 -3.54 38.12
C PHE A 16 26.60 -2.06 38.34
N CYS A 17 27.56 -1.51 37.59
CA CYS A 17 27.82 -0.07 37.63
C CYS A 17 26.65 0.72 37.00
N PRO A 18 26.01 1.66 37.72
CA PRO A 18 24.89 2.43 37.18
C PRO A 18 25.28 3.38 36.04
N LYS A 19 26.58 3.69 35.89
CA LYS A 19 27.08 4.63 34.87
C LYS A 19 27.45 3.95 33.55
N CYS A 20 28.08 2.78 33.59
CA CYS A 20 28.56 2.08 32.38
C CYS A 20 27.92 0.70 32.15
N GLY A 21 27.13 0.20 33.10
CA GLY A 21 26.47 -1.11 33.02
C GLY A 21 27.39 -2.32 33.23
N GLN A 22 28.70 -2.13 33.44
CA GLN A 22 29.63 -3.23 33.63
C GLN A 22 29.57 -3.80 35.06
N LYS A 23 29.69 -5.12 35.22
CA LYS A 23 29.74 -5.78 36.53
C LYS A 23 31.06 -5.42 37.24
N PRO A 24 31.05 -4.97 38.50
CA PRO A 24 32.27 -4.85 39.28
C PRO A 24 32.86 -6.24 39.49
N GLY A 25 34.06 -6.49 38.93
CA GLY A 25 34.75 -7.76 39.09
C GLY A 25 35.12 -8.00 40.55
N ARG A 26 34.67 -9.11 41.13
CA ARG A 26 35.14 -9.54 42.46
C ARG A 26 36.57 -10.06 42.32
N ALA A 27 37.48 -9.49 43.10
CA ALA A 27 38.85 -9.97 43.20
C ALA A 27 38.89 -11.25 44.03
N GLY A 28 39.32 -12.36 43.41
CA GLY A 28 39.68 -13.60 44.09
C GLY A 28 39.04 -14.86 43.52
N GLU A 29 39.48 -15.32 42.35
CA GLU A 29 39.57 -16.75 42.03
C GLU A 29 40.58 -16.97 40.88
N PRO A 30 41.39 -18.06 40.89
CA PRO A 30 42.53 -18.23 40.00
C PRO A 30 42.11 -18.65 38.59
N VAL A 31 42.79 -18.07 37.60
CA VAL A 31 42.61 -18.38 36.18
C VAL A 31 43.25 -19.73 35.85
N ALA A 32 42.44 -20.78 35.73
CA ALA A 32 42.84 -21.98 35.00
C ALA A 32 42.48 -21.79 33.51
N GLN A 33 43.50 -21.49 32.71
CA GLN A 33 43.41 -21.44 31.25
C GLN A 33 43.28 -22.87 30.70
N THR A 34 42.10 -23.25 30.22
CA THR A 34 41.99 -24.26 29.17
C THR A 34 41.85 -23.54 27.84
N ALA A 35 42.95 -23.51 27.09
CA ALA A 35 42.97 -23.19 25.67
C ALA A 35 42.23 -24.29 24.90
N ALA A 36 41.04 -23.96 24.41
CA ALA A 36 40.41 -24.64 23.29
C ALA A 36 40.13 -23.58 22.22
N ALA A 37 40.93 -23.63 21.16
CA ALA A 37 40.79 -22.80 20.00
C ALA A 37 39.49 -23.10 19.26
N SER A 38 38.69 -22.07 18.96
CA SER A 38 38.07 -21.84 17.65
C SER A 38 37.26 -20.53 17.65
N THR A 39 37.80 -19.55 16.93
CA THR A 39 37.10 -18.53 16.13
C THR A 39 35.97 -17.76 16.80
N ALA A 40 36.30 -16.58 17.34
CA ALA A 40 35.33 -15.49 17.44
C ALA A 40 34.81 -15.17 16.02
N PRO A 41 33.49 -15.05 15.80
CA PRO A 41 32.99 -14.45 14.57
C PRO A 41 33.55 -13.01 14.48
N PRO A 42 33.86 -12.51 13.27
CA PRO A 42 34.41 -11.17 13.09
C PRO A 42 33.50 -10.12 13.74
N PRO A 43 34.04 -8.94 14.09
CA PRO A 43 33.23 -7.86 14.66
C PRO A 43 32.07 -7.61 13.69
N TYR A 44 30.85 -7.85 14.15
CA TYR A 44 29.67 -7.49 13.37
C TYR A 44 29.83 -6.01 13.01
N PRO A 45 29.80 -5.64 11.71
CA PRO A 45 29.76 -4.24 11.34
C PRO A 45 28.59 -3.62 12.10
N GLN A 46 28.84 -2.57 12.88
CA GLN A 46 27.75 -1.79 13.41
C GLN A 46 26.89 -1.40 12.22
N GLN A 47 25.67 -1.94 12.18
CA GLN A 47 24.68 -1.55 11.21
C GLN A 47 24.39 -0.08 11.49
N THR A 48 25.08 0.81 10.78
CA THR A 48 24.48 2.06 10.37
C THR A 48 23.14 1.66 9.79
N GLN A 49 22.06 1.93 10.55
CA GLN A 49 20.73 1.76 10.01
C GLN A 49 20.74 2.50 8.68
N PRO A 50 20.40 1.84 7.56
CA PRO A 50 20.26 2.58 6.33
C PRO A 50 19.27 3.69 6.63
N VAL A 51 19.68 4.94 6.44
CA VAL A 51 18.75 6.05 6.33
C VAL A 51 17.89 5.64 5.16
N TYR A 52 16.75 5.01 5.45
CA TYR A 52 15.74 4.71 4.47
C TYR A 52 15.24 6.08 4.06
N VAL A 53 15.81 6.62 3.00
CA VAL A 53 15.20 7.72 2.27
C VAL A 53 13.86 7.15 1.84
N ARG A 54 12.83 7.45 2.64
CA ARG A 54 11.46 7.17 2.26
C ARG A 54 11.29 7.86 0.93
N SER A 55 11.22 7.10 -0.16
CA SER A 55 10.81 7.67 -1.43
C SER A 55 9.36 8.08 -1.22
N THR A 56 9.15 9.38 -0.99
CA THR A 56 7.82 9.97 -1.11
C THR A 56 7.33 9.62 -2.50
N LYS A 57 6.26 8.81 -2.59
CA LYS A 57 5.74 8.38 -3.89
C LYS A 57 5.39 9.62 -4.68
N SER A 58 5.82 9.66 -5.95
CA SER A 58 5.42 10.73 -6.84
C SER A 58 3.90 10.70 -7.05
N ARG A 59 3.31 11.83 -7.46
CA ARG A 59 1.88 11.91 -7.76
C ARG A 59 1.43 10.84 -8.77
N LEU A 60 2.26 10.60 -9.79
CA LEU A 60 2.00 9.59 -10.82
C LEU A 60 1.96 8.19 -10.21
N GLU A 61 2.99 7.81 -9.44
CA GLU A 61 3.05 6.48 -8.80
C GLU A 61 1.91 6.24 -7.81
N PHE A 62 1.51 7.26 -7.05
CA PHE A 62 0.37 7.17 -6.14
C PHE A 62 -0.94 6.96 -6.91
N THR A 63 -1.13 7.72 -7.98
CA THR A 63 -2.37 7.69 -8.77
C THR A 63 -2.50 6.38 -9.53
N GLU A 64 -1.40 5.85 -10.06
CA GLU A 64 -1.37 4.52 -10.71
C GLU A 64 -1.70 3.40 -9.73
N GLU A 65 -1.16 3.45 -8.51
CA GLU A 65 -1.49 2.47 -7.48
C GLU A 65 -2.94 2.58 -7.01
N TYR A 66 -3.47 3.80 -6.85
CA TYR A 66 -4.88 4.06 -6.54
C TYR A 66 -5.81 3.40 -7.57
N TYR A 67 -5.53 3.61 -8.85
CA TYR A 67 -6.28 3.04 -9.95
C TYR A 67 -6.15 1.51 -10.03
N ARG A 68 -4.95 0.97 -9.78
CA ARG A 68 -4.73 -0.48 -9.76
C ARG A 68 -5.53 -1.17 -8.65
N ASP A 69 -5.57 -0.56 -7.47
CA ASP A 69 -6.31 -1.08 -6.30
C ASP A 69 -7.83 -0.99 -6.52
N HIS A 70 -8.32 0.12 -7.09
CA HIS A 70 -9.75 0.36 -7.33
C HIS A 70 -10.30 -0.27 -8.62
N GLN A 71 -9.75 -1.41 -9.09
CA GLN A 71 -10.18 -2.14 -10.30
C GLN A 71 -10.35 -1.26 -11.57
N TYR A 72 -9.62 -0.14 -11.65
CA TYR A 72 -9.77 0.88 -12.67
C TYR A 72 -9.05 0.55 -14.01
N TYR A 73 -8.37 -0.59 -14.09
CA TYR A 73 -7.74 -1.02 -15.34
C TYR A 73 -8.78 -1.28 -16.45
N ASN A 74 -9.92 -1.86 -16.10
CA ASN A 74 -11.04 -2.04 -17.05
C ASN A 74 -11.68 -0.69 -17.43
N TRP A 75 -11.57 0.31 -16.56
CA TRP A 75 -12.14 1.65 -16.74
C TRP A 75 -11.44 2.48 -17.82
N GLN A 76 -10.10 2.34 -17.99
CA GLN A 76 -9.37 3.10 -19.02
C GLN A 76 -9.72 2.62 -20.43
N LYS A 77 -9.99 1.32 -20.57
CA LYS A 77 -10.57 0.75 -21.79
C LYS A 77 -11.97 1.31 -22.01
N THR A 78 -12.85 1.28 -21.00
CA THR A 78 -14.21 1.83 -21.10
C THR A 78 -14.24 3.30 -21.53
N LYS A 79 -13.34 4.17 -21.02
CA LYS A 79 -13.27 5.60 -21.44
C LYS A 79 -13.02 5.75 -22.94
N ARG A 80 -12.08 4.98 -23.50
CA ARG A 80 -11.79 4.99 -24.95
C ARG A 80 -12.96 4.43 -25.75
N THR A 81 -13.54 3.31 -25.30
CA THR A 81 -14.66 2.67 -26.01
C THR A 81 -15.92 3.53 -26.00
N THR A 82 -16.25 4.20 -24.89
CA THR A 82 -17.41 5.09 -24.78
C THR A 82 -17.27 6.34 -25.66
N SER A 83 -16.07 6.94 -25.71
CA SER A 83 -15.83 8.11 -26.55
C SER A 83 -15.90 7.79 -28.05
N ILE A 84 -15.28 6.68 -28.47
CA ILE A 84 -15.27 6.26 -29.89
C ILE A 84 -16.66 5.78 -30.31
N GLY A 85 -17.35 5.03 -29.46
CA GLY A 85 -18.72 4.58 -29.72
C GLY A 85 -19.70 5.73 -29.90
N ALA A 86 -19.58 6.79 -29.08
CA ALA A 86 -20.40 7.99 -29.22
C ALA A 86 -20.18 8.71 -30.56
N THR A 87 -18.93 8.89 -30.99
CA THR A 87 -18.64 9.54 -32.29
C THR A 87 -19.17 8.74 -33.47
N ILE A 88 -19.08 7.41 -33.40
CA ILE A 88 -19.54 6.51 -34.47
C ILE A 88 -21.07 6.55 -34.58
N LEU A 89 -21.79 6.51 -33.46
CA LEU A 89 -23.26 6.56 -33.44
C LEU A 89 -23.86 7.89 -33.90
N LEU A 90 -23.05 8.95 -33.94
CA LEU A 90 -23.50 10.27 -34.41
C LEU A 90 -23.17 10.47 -35.88
N VAL A 91 -22.01 10.03 -36.32
CA VAL A 91 -21.55 10.34 -37.65
C VAL A 91 -22.08 9.30 -38.65
N LEU A 92 -22.13 8.02 -38.28
CA LEU A 92 -22.55 6.97 -39.23
C LEU A 92 -24.01 7.08 -39.69
N PRO A 93 -25.01 7.36 -38.83
CA PRO A 93 -26.39 7.48 -39.30
C PRO A 93 -26.58 8.71 -40.19
N TRP A 94 -25.91 9.82 -39.88
CA TRP A 94 -25.95 11.03 -40.71
C TRP A 94 -25.24 10.82 -42.05
N LEU A 95 -24.10 10.13 -42.07
CA LEU A 95 -23.42 9.75 -43.31
C LEU A 95 -24.26 8.78 -44.14
N ALA A 96 -24.93 7.80 -43.52
CA ALA A 96 -25.82 6.89 -44.22
C ALA A 96 -27.00 7.63 -44.86
N ILE A 97 -27.61 8.59 -44.15
CA ILE A 97 -28.67 9.42 -44.71
C ILE A 97 -28.19 10.23 -45.93
N LEU A 98 -26.95 10.76 -45.88
CA LEU A 98 -26.37 11.51 -47.00
C LEU A 98 -25.99 10.61 -48.20
N ILE A 99 -25.59 9.36 -47.94
CA ILE A 99 -25.15 8.41 -48.99
C ILE A 99 -26.35 7.76 -49.68
N PHE A 100 -27.39 7.41 -48.94
CA PHE A 100 -28.54 6.64 -49.45
C PHE A 100 -29.74 7.51 -49.84
N GLN A 101 -29.55 8.82 -49.97
CA GLN A 101 -30.61 9.76 -50.32
C GLN A 101 -31.19 9.52 -51.73
N GLU A 102 -30.44 8.87 -52.63
CA GLU A 102 -30.85 8.63 -54.03
C GLU A 102 -31.44 7.23 -54.28
N ASP A 103 -31.19 6.26 -53.40
CA ASP A 103 -31.56 4.84 -53.62
C ASP A 103 -32.81 4.40 -52.84
N LEU A 104 -33.34 5.25 -51.94
CA LEU A 104 -34.49 4.93 -51.09
C LEU A 104 -35.76 5.58 -51.64
N ASP A 105 -36.58 4.81 -52.37
CA ASP A 105 -37.97 5.15 -52.73
C ASP A 105 -38.89 5.10 -51.49
N MET A 106 -38.54 5.84 -50.44
CA MET A 106 -39.27 5.90 -49.18
C MET A 106 -40.14 7.14 -49.15
N THR A 107 -41.40 7.02 -48.69
CA THR A 107 -42.30 8.17 -48.63
C THR A 107 -41.77 9.22 -47.64
N GLN A 108 -42.05 10.51 -47.88
CA GLN A 108 -41.53 11.60 -47.04
C GLN A 108 -41.88 11.44 -45.54
N SER A 109 -43.05 10.87 -45.25
CA SER A 109 -43.49 10.54 -43.88
C SER A 109 -42.67 9.42 -43.24
N GLU A 110 -42.32 8.39 -44.00
CA GLU A 110 -41.51 7.26 -43.51
C GLU A 110 -40.07 7.71 -43.24
N PHE A 111 -39.50 8.55 -44.12
CA PHE A 111 -38.19 9.15 -43.90
C PHE A 111 -38.16 10.03 -42.64
N THR A 112 -39.19 10.86 -42.44
CA THR A 112 -39.30 11.72 -41.26
C THR A 112 -39.37 10.91 -39.97
N ASN A 113 -40.16 9.83 -39.94
CA ASN A 113 -40.24 8.93 -38.79
C ASN A 113 -38.91 8.25 -38.48
N LEU A 114 -38.18 7.80 -39.51
CA LEU A 114 -36.87 7.18 -39.35
C LEU A 114 -35.85 8.15 -38.73
N VAL A 115 -35.80 9.39 -39.22
CA VAL A 115 -34.90 10.43 -38.68
C VAL A 115 -35.21 10.73 -37.23
N ILE A 116 -36.49 10.84 -36.86
CA ILE A 116 -36.92 11.07 -35.46
C ILE A 116 -36.47 9.91 -34.57
N VAL A 117 -36.67 8.65 -34.98
CA VAL A 117 -36.25 7.48 -34.21
C VAL A 117 -34.73 7.48 -34.00
N CYS A 118 -33.95 7.72 -35.06
CA CYS A 118 -32.50 7.82 -34.98
C CYS A 118 -32.04 8.92 -34.00
N TYR A 119 -32.70 10.08 -34.03
CA TYR A 119 -32.39 11.19 -33.13
C TYR A 119 -32.70 10.85 -31.67
N VAL A 120 -33.86 10.25 -31.39
CA VAL A 120 -34.23 9.83 -30.02
C VAL A 120 -33.24 8.81 -29.47
N VAL A 121 -32.84 7.81 -30.28
CA VAL A 121 -31.85 6.81 -29.88
C VAL A 121 -30.49 7.46 -29.60
N ALA A 122 -30.06 8.42 -30.43
CA ALA A 122 -28.83 9.16 -30.22
C ALA A 122 -28.86 9.98 -28.91
N VAL A 123 -29.98 10.65 -28.61
CA VAL A 123 -30.15 11.41 -27.36
C VAL A 123 -30.09 10.51 -26.13
N ILE A 124 -30.77 9.36 -26.15
CA ILE A 124 -30.71 8.38 -25.06
C ILE A 124 -29.27 7.90 -24.85
N PHE A 125 -28.57 7.58 -25.93
CA PHE A 125 -27.18 7.16 -25.86
C PHE A 125 -26.27 8.25 -25.26
N TYR A 126 -26.46 9.51 -25.65
CA TYR A 126 -25.74 10.65 -25.07
C TYR A 126 -25.95 10.80 -23.57
N ILE A 127 -27.18 10.61 -23.08
CA ILE A 127 -27.48 10.68 -21.65
C ILE A 127 -26.73 9.58 -20.91
N ILE A 128 -26.72 8.36 -21.45
CA ILE A 128 -25.98 7.22 -20.87
C ILE A 128 -24.47 7.52 -20.87
N CYS A 129 -23.91 7.98 -21.99
CA CYS A 129 -22.52 8.38 -22.09
C CYS A 129 -22.17 9.50 -21.10
N GLY A 130 -23.02 10.51 -20.98
CA GLY A 130 -22.88 11.61 -20.03
C GLY A 130 -22.85 11.13 -18.58
N ALA A 131 -23.77 10.23 -18.20
CA ALA A 131 -23.80 9.64 -16.87
C ALA A 131 -22.52 8.84 -16.57
N VAL A 132 -22.01 8.09 -17.55
CA VAL A 132 -20.72 7.40 -17.43
C VAL A 132 -19.60 8.41 -17.22
N LEU A 133 -19.50 9.45 -18.05
CA LEU A 133 -18.49 10.52 -17.94
C LEU A 133 -18.55 11.28 -16.61
N MET A 134 -19.74 11.52 -16.07
CA MET A 134 -19.92 12.14 -14.75
C MET A 134 -19.38 11.23 -13.64
N LYS A 135 -19.64 9.92 -13.72
CA LYS A 135 -19.03 8.93 -12.84
C LYS A 135 -17.50 8.92 -12.97
N MET A 136 -16.96 9.12 -14.17
CA MET A 136 -15.51 9.24 -14.39
C MET A 136 -14.92 10.44 -13.64
N LYS A 137 -15.50 11.63 -13.83
CA LYS A 137 -15.02 12.86 -13.19
C LYS A 137 -15.08 12.75 -11.66
N ARG A 138 -16.09 12.05 -11.14
CA ARG A 138 -16.19 11.77 -9.70
C ARG A 138 -15.00 10.96 -9.19
N ILE A 139 -14.60 9.90 -9.89
CA ILE A 139 -13.48 9.06 -9.47
C ILE A 139 -12.15 9.82 -9.57
N GLU A 140 -11.96 10.63 -10.62
CA GLU A 140 -10.79 11.51 -10.74
C GLU A 140 -10.69 12.49 -9.56
N ALA A 141 -11.82 13.05 -9.12
CA ALA A 141 -11.86 13.90 -7.93
C ALA A 141 -11.59 13.13 -6.61
N GLU A 142 -12.09 11.89 -6.48
CA GLU A 142 -11.81 11.03 -5.33
C GLU A 142 -10.31 10.66 -5.24
N ALA A 143 -9.67 10.35 -6.36
CA ALA A 143 -8.24 10.07 -6.43
C ALA A 143 -7.39 11.27 -6.02
N GLU A 144 -7.77 12.47 -6.48
CA GLU A 144 -7.08 13.71 -6.11
C GLU A 144 -7.22 14.01 -4.60
N ASN A 145 -8.43 13.86 -4.06
CA ASN A 145 -8.66 14.04 -2.62
C ASN A 145 -7.86 13.03 -1.78
N ALA A 146 -7.72 11.78 -2.24
CA ALA A 146 -6.89 10.77 -1.62
C ALA A 146 -5.40 11.14 -1.65
N TYR A 147 -4.91 11.70 -2.77
CA TYR A 147 -3.54 12.18 -2.90
C TYR A 147 -3.23 13.35 -1.95
N GLN A 148 -4.12 14.33 -1.87
CA GLN A 148 -3.97 15.46 -0.93
C GLN A 148 -4.00 15.01 0.54
N SER A 149 -4.75 13.96 0.86
CA SER A 149 -4.72 13.34 2.19
C SER A 149 -3.37 12.69 2.48
N TYR A 150 -2.80 11.98 1.50
CA TYR A 150 -1.48 11.37 1.58
C TYR A 150 -0.38 12.41 1.82
N GLU A 151 -0.40 13.51 1.07
CA GLU A 151 0.56 14.61 1.19
C GLU A 151 0.52 15.26 2.59
N ARG A 152 -0.67 15.58 3.11
CA ARG A 152 -0.81 16.11 4.47
C ARG A 152 -0.29 15.17 5.56
N ASN A 153 -0.43 13.85 5.37
CA ASN A 153 0.07 12.87 6.34
C ASN A 153 1.60 12.69 6.26
N LEU A 154 2.19 12.96 5.10
CA LEU A 154 3.65 13.06 4.93
C LEU A 154 4.20 14.27 5.69
N GLU A 155 3.58 15.44 5.51
CA GLU A 155 3.99 16.69 6.19
C GLU A 155 3.95 16.56 7.72
N ARG A 156 2.96 15.86 8.26
CA ARG A 156 2.84 15.61 9.71
C ARG A 156 3.80 14.55 10.27
N GLY A 157 4.62 13.90 9.42
CA GLY A 157 5.49 12.80 9.84
C GLY A 157 4.75 11.55 10.35
N GLN A 158 3.43 11.48 10.14
CA GLN A 158 2.55 10.42 10.66
C GLN A 158 2.54 9.15 9.80
N THR A 159 2.94 9.25 8.54
CA THR A 159 3.32 8.02 7.84
C THR A 159 4.58 7.55 8.56
N SER A 160 4.57 6.44 9.29
CA SER A 160 5.79 5.82 9.83
C SER A 160 5.66 4.33 9.55
N GLY A 161 6.47 3.83 8.61
CA GLY A 161 6.71 2.40 8.38
C GLY A 161 5.49 1.51 8.11
N ARG A 162 4.91 1.57 6.91
CA ARG A 162 4.28 0.38 6.28
C ARG A 162 4.00 0.62 4.79
N SER A 163 4.83 0.06 3.91
CA SER A 163 4.39 -0.32 2.57
C SER A 163 3.43 -1.51 2.75
N SER A 164 2.31 -1.67 2.02
CA SER A 164 2.21 -1.62 0.56
C SER A 164 0.81 -1.29 0.02
N SER A 165 -0.15 -0.84 0.83
CA SER A 165 -1.42 -0.30 0.33
C SER A 165 -2.10 0.53 1.42
N ILE A 166 -2.20 1.85 1.18
CA ILE A 166 -2.91 2.79 2.07
C ILE A 166 -4.41 2.42 2.20
N PHE A 167 -4.93 1.61 1.27
CA PHE A 167 -6.34 1.25 1.15
C PHE A 167 -6.75 -0.04 1.87
N SER A 168 -5.82 -0.70 2.59
CA SER A 168 -6.13 -1.93 3.33
C SER A 168 -6.98 -1.72 4.60
N ASP A 169 -7.30 -0.47 4.96
CA ASP A 169 -7.95 -0.11 6.24
C ASP A 169 -9.38 0.47 6.10
N SER A 170 -10.07 0.21 4.99
CA SER A 170 -11.50 0.56 4.83
C SER A 170 -12.45 -0.47 5.45
N SER A 171 -11.95 -1.56 6.02
CA SER A 171 -12.74 -2.54 6.77
C SER A 171 -12.83 -2.15 8.25
N ARG A 172 -13.36 -0.95 8.56
CA ARG A 172 -13.74 -0.60 9.94
C ARG A 172 -15.00 -1.38 10.34
N GLY A 173 -14.80 -2.65 10.66
CA GLY A 173 -15.75 -3.47 11.41
C GLY A 173 -15.37 -3.50 12.89
N ASN A 174 -16.08 -2.70 13.68
CA ASN A 174 -16.35 -2.82 15.12
C ASN A 174 -15.14 -2.84 16.11
N PRO A 175 -14.93 -1.76 16.91
CA PRO A 175 -13.90 -1.70 17.95
C PRO A 175 -14.16 -2.56 19.21
N ASN A 176 -15.25 -3.35 19.27
CA ASN A 176 -15.59 -4.18 20.43
C ASN A 176 -15.28 -5.68 20.29
N LEU A 177 -14.43 -6.10 19.36
CA LEU A 177 -13.98 -7.50 19.32
C LEU A 177 -12.66 -7.66 20.08
N SER A 178 -12.78 -7.97 21.36
CA SER A 178 -11.72 -8.42 22.25
C SER A 178 -10.89 -9.54 21.62
N SER A 179 -9.65 -9.22 21.22
CA SER A 179 -8.36 -9.90 21.44
C SER A 179 -8.25 -11.43 21.55
N ALA A 180 -9.23 -12.23 21.14
CA ALA A 180 -9.21 -13.69 21.24
C ALA A 180 -9.26 -14.43 19.89
N ALA A 181 -9.39 -13.73 18.76
CA ALA A 181 -9.56 -14.37 17.43
C ALA A 181 -8.55 -13.91 16.35
N ALA A 182 -7.42 -13.30 16.71
CA ALA A 182 -6.34 -13.01 15.76
C ALA A 182 -5.45 -14.24 15.57
N ASN A 183 -6.04 -15.35 15.10
CA ASN A 183 -5.29 -16.56 14.79
C ASN A 183 -4.90 -16.60 13.30
N SER A 184 -3.59 -16.62 13.09
CA SER A 184 -2.87 -17.36 12.03
C SER A 184 -3.06 -16.98 10.56
N THR A 185 -2.83 -15.72 10.16
CA THR A 185 -2.59 -15.44 8.71
C THR A 185 -1.33 -14.63 8.39
N TYR A 186 -0.65 -14.03 9.38
CA TYR A 186 0.46 -13.10 9.09
C TYR A 186 1.80 -13.40 9.78
N GLY A 187 1.96 -14.53 10.46
CA GLY A 187 3.24 -14.90 11.07
C GLY A 187 3.16 -16.09 12.02
N TRP A 188 4.31 -16.50 12.55
CA TRP A 188 4.44 -17.57 13.54
C TRP A 188 5.03 -17.02 14.84
N LYS A 189 4.48 -17.45 15.98
CA LYS A 189 4.96 -17.07 17.31
C LYS A 189 6.07 -18.04 17.74
N CYS A 190 7.22 -17.51 18.12
CA CYS A 190 8.34 -18.32 18.59
C CYS A 190 7.98 -19.00 19.92
N PRO A 191 8.12 -20.34 20.05
CA PRO A 191 7.83 -21.04 21.30
C PRO A 191 8.88 -20.76 22.39
N SER A 192 10.07 -20.30 22.00
CA SER A 192 11.17 -20.06 22.94
C SER A 192 11.12 -18.68 23.61
N CYS A 193 10.66 -17.65 22.91
CA CYS A 193 10.71 -16.26 23.41
C CYS A 193 9.40 -15.48 23.19
N GLY A 194 8.38 -16.10 22.59
CA GLY A 194 7.08 -15.46 22.36
C GLY A 194 7.06 -14.39 21.26
N ARG A 195 8.20 -14.04 20.65
CA ARG A 195 8.27 -13.07 19.55
C ARG A 195 7.52 -13.59 18.31
N VAL A 196 6.71 -12.74 17.69
CA VAL A 196 6.05 -13.04 16.41
C VAL A 196 7.01 -12.72 15.27
N ASN A 197 7.24 -13.70 14.38
CA ASN A 197 8.07 -13.56 13.19
C ASN A 197 7.20 -13.67 11.93
N ALA A 198 7.59 -13.01 10.85
CA ALA A 198 6.93 -13.16 9.56
C ALA A 198 7.08 -14.59 9.02
N ASN A 199 6.15 -15.03 8.16
CA ASN A 199 6.10 -16.42 7.70
C ASN A 199 7.32 -16.89 6.89
N TYR A 200 8.00 -15.98 6.18
CA TYR A 200 9.22 -16.26 5.42
C TYR A 200 10.48 -16.37 6.30
N VAL A 201 10.39 -15.99 7.58
CA VAL A 201 11.52 -16.08 8.52
C VAL A 201 11.56 -17.49 9.10
N GLY A 202 12.56 -18.28 8.73
CA GLY A 202 12.74 -19.66 9.20
C GLY A 202 13.35 -19.81 10.60
N THR A 203 14.00 -18.75 11.12
CA THR A 203 14.68 -18.76 12.43
C THR A 203 14.40 -17.45 13.16
N CYS A 204 13.93 -17.56 14.40
CA CYS A 204 13.73 -16.40 15.26
C CYS A 204 15.08 -15.81 15.72
N ALA A 205 15.12 -14.51 16.00
CA ALA A 205 16.31 -13.82 16.53
C ALA A 205 16.88 -14.42 17.83
N CYS A 206 16.08 -15.18 18.59
CA CYS A 206 16.56 -15.94 19.75
C CYS A 206 17.29 -17.26 19.38
N GLY A 207 17.43 -17.57 18.10
CA GLY A 207 18.08 -18.78 17.58
C GLY A 207 17.13 -19.97 17.34
N LYS A 208 15.88 -19.91 17.81
CA LYS A 208 14.91 -21.00 17.63
C LYS A 208 14.36 -21.05 16.20
N ARG A 209 14.40 -22.22 15.56
CA ARG A 209 13.80 -22.44 14.23
C ARG A 209 12.28 -22.55 14.30
N LYS A 210 11.62 -22.20 13.19
CA LYS A 210 10.20 -22.44 12.93
C LYS A 210 9.99 -23.95 12.86
N SER A 211 9.32 -24.53 13.86
CA SER A 211 8.88 -25.93 13.89
C SER A 211 7.63 -26.11 13.05
#